data_AF-A0A964YGR1-F1
#
_entry.id   AF-A0A964YGR1-F1
#
_cell.length_a   1.000
_cell.length_b   1.000
_cell.length_c   1.000
_cell.angle_alpha   90.00
_cell.angle_beta   90.00
_cell.angle_gamma   90.00
#
_symmetry.space_group_name_H-M   'P 1'
#
loop_
_entity.id
_entity.type
_entity.pdbx_description
1 polymer ?
#
loop_
_entity_poly.entity_id
_entity_poly.type
_entity_poly.pdbx_seq_one_letter_code
_entity_poly.pdbx_strand_id
1 'polypeptide(L)' 'MHKYEAVIGLEVHAQLKTQSKLFASDGTNFDALPNQNVSPIT' A
#
# COMPACT_ATOMS: atom_id res chain seq x y z
N MET A 1 24.04 -18.54 -31.08
CA MET A 1 22.76 -17.96 -31.52
C MET A 1 21.95 -17.61 -30.27
N HIS A 2 21.82 -16.32 -29.95
CA HIS A 2 20.71 -15.75 -29.20
C HIS A 2 20.50 -14.36 -29.83
N LYS A 3 19.41 -14.20 -30.59
CA LYS A 3 19.15 -13.02 -31.43
C LYS A 3 18.51 -11.86 -30.65
N TYR A 4 17.99 -12.14 -29.46
CA TYR A 4 17.21 -11.21 -28.65
C TYR A 4 17.50 -11.41 -27.16
N GLU A 5 17.26 -10.35 -26.39
CA GLU A 5 17.41 -10.29 -24.94
C GLU A 5 16.04 -10.00 -24.30
N ALA A 6 15.76 -10.67 -23.18
CA ALA A 6 14.57 -10.38 -22.39
C ALA A 6 14.86 -9.21 -21.44
N VAL A 7 14.09 -8.13 -21.56
CA VAL A 7 14.13 -6.99 -20.64
C VAL A 7 12.84 -6.99 -19.83
N ILE A 8 12.94 -7.25 -18.53
CA ILE A 8 11.80 -7.44 -17.63
C ILE A 8 11.86 -6.40 -16.51
N GLY A 9 10.76 -5.68 -16.31
CA GLY A 9 10.54 -4.80 -15.16
C GLY A 9 9.47 -5.37 -14.24
N LEU A 10 9.66 -5.23 -12.93
CA LEU A 10 8.67 -5.59 -11.92
C LEU A 10 8.32 -4.36 -11.10
N GLU A 11 7.02 -4.17 -10.84
CA GLU A 11 6.52 -3.19 -9.89
C GLU A 11 5.85 -3.93 -8.74
N VAL A 12 6.28 -3.65 -7.52
CA VAL A 12 5.82 -4.32 -6.31
C VAL A 12 5.32 -3.27 -5.33
N HIS A 13 4.09 -3.44 -4.84
CA HIS A 13 3.55 -2.61 -3.77
C HIS A 13 3.59 -3.41 -2.47
N ALA A 14 4.20 -2.83 -1.44
CA ALA A 14 4.28 -3.42 -0.11
C ALA A 14 3.70 -2.43 0.91
N GLN A 15 2.68 -2.86 1.65
CA GLN A 15 2.10 -2.06 2.72
C GLN A 15 3.00 -2.09 3.96
N LEU A 16 3.41 -0.92 4.43
CA LEU A 16 4.14 -0.78 5.69
C LEU A 16 3.25 -1.20 6.87
N LYS A 17 3.82 -1.91 7.84
CA LYS A 17 3.11 -2.34 9.06
C LYS A 17 3.06 -1.20 10.10
N THR A 18 2.56 -0.04 9.70
CA THR A 18 2.31 1.10 10.59
C THR A 18 1.01 0.91 11.35
N GLN A 19 0.85 1.56 12.50
CA GLN A 19 -0.43 1.56 13.24
C GLN A 19 -1.41 2.61 12.70
N SER A 20 -0.89 3.72 12.15
CA SER A 20 -1.68 4.79 11.52
C SER A 20 -1.44 4.86 10.01
N LYS A 21 -2.34 5.54 9.29
CA LYS A 21 -2.14 5.90 7.89
C LYS A 21 -0.95 6.85 7.71
N LEU A 22 -0.50 6.98 6.47
CA LEU A 22 0.67 7.80 6.13
C LEU A 22 0.44 9.31 6.38
N PHE A 23 -0.78 9.79 6.15
CA PHE A 23 -1.15 11.21 6.26
C PHE A 23 -2.33 11.46 7.21
N ALA A 24 -2.72 10.45 8.00
CA ALA A 24 -3.80 10.58 8.98
C ALA A 24 -3.52 9.68 10.17
N SER A 25 -4.09 10.02 11.33
CA SER A 25 -3.97 9.22 12.55
C SER A 25 -4.86 7.98 12.57
N ASP A 26 -5.77 7.83 11.60
CA ASP A 26 -6.65 6.65 11.45
C ASP A 26 -5.85 5.34 11.40
N GLY A 27 -6.43 4.26 11.93
CA GLY A 27 -5.84 2.92 11.93
C GLY A 27 -5.75 2.24 10.55
N THR A 28 -4.81 1.31 10.42
CA THR A 28 -4.53 0.51 9.19
C THR A 28 -4.95 -0.98 9.31
N ASN A 29 -5.69 -1.34 10.36
CA ASN A 29 -6.09 -2.72 10.66
C ASN A 29 -7.15 -3.28 9.71
N PHE A 30 -7.12 -4.59 9.48
CA PHE A 30 -7.88 -5.29 8.43
C PHE A 30 -9.37 -5.52 8.75
N ASP A 31 -9.78 -5.45 10.02
CA ASP A 31 -11.14 -5.83 10.49
C ASP A 31 -12.03 -4.64 10.87
N ALA A 32 -11.75 -3.45 10.34
CA ALA A 32 -12.60 -2.29 10.57
C ALA A 32 -13.94 -2.41 9.82
N LEU A 33 -15.03 -1.94 10.42
CA LEU A 33 -16.32 -1.80 9.74
C LEU A 33 -16.22 -0.76 8.59
N PRO A 34 -17.15 -0.78 7.62
CA PRO A 34 -17.17 0.21 6.55
C PRO A 34 -17.18 1.64 7.11
N ASN A 35 -16.23 2.46 6.63
CA ASN A 35 -16.04 3.86 7.05
C ASN A 35 -15.77 4.07 8.56
N GLN A 36 -15.22 3.06 9.25
CA GLN A 36 -14.88 3.19 10.68
C GLN A 36 -13.54 3.90 10.90
N ASN A 37 -12.53 3.62 10.07
CA ASN A 37 -11.19 4.21 10.17
C ASN A 37 -11.05 5.38 9.19
N VAL A 38 -11.87 6.42 9.32
CA VAL A 38 -11.79 7.63 8.48
C VAL A 38 -11.97 8.90 9.30
N SER A 39 -11.17 9.92 8.97
CA SER A 39 -11.32 11.28 9.48
C SER A 39 -10.95 12.31 8.40
N PRO A 40 -11.30 13.59 8.57
CA PRO A 40 -10.63 14.67 7.83
C PRO A 40 -9.11 14.59 7.99
N ILE A 41 -8.38 14.92 6.93
CA ILE A 41 -6.93 15.08 6.97
C ILE A 41 -6.63 16.44 7.61
N THR A 42 -5.70 16.48 8.56
CA THR A 42 -5.30 17.71 9.26
C THR A 42 -3.79 17.82 9.31
#